data_AF-A0A087ZMH0-F1
#
_entry.id   AF-A0A087ZMH0-F1
#
_cell.length_a   1.000
_cell.length_b   1.000
_cell.length_c   1.000
_cell.angle_alpha   90.00
_cell.angle_beta   90.00
_cell.angle_gamma   90.00
#
_symmetry.space_group_name_H-M   'P 1'
#
loop_
_entity.id
_entity.type
_entity.pdbx_description
1 polymer ?
#
loop_
_entity_poly.entity_id
_entity_poly.type
_entity_poly.pdbx_seq_one_letter_code
_entity_poly.pdbx_strand_id
1 'polypeptide(L)' 'MKVTSACILLAVLLCSAVVAAEVYASTCQKCKSIGASFCGSGTLRTKGFLCQGQTAIRSCDDCRAHQGRCVSSDCYL' A
#
# COMPACT_ATOMS: atom_id res chain seq x y z
N MET A 1 -2.87 -19.86 33.22
CA MET A 1 -1.77 -19.37 32.36
C MET A 1 -2.03 -19.54 30.85
N LYS A 2 -2.75 -20.59 30.41
CA LYS A 2 -3.02 -20.86 28.98
C LYS A 2 -3.95 -19.84 28.28
N VAL A 3 -4.96 -19.35 28.99
CA VAL A 3 -5.93 -18.37 28.47
C VAL A 3 -5.29 -17.00 28.22
N THR A 4 -4.43 -16.55 29.13
CA THR A 4 -3.74 -15.25 29.04
C THR A 4 -2.82 -15.18 27.82
N SER A 5 -2.10 -16.26 27.51
CA SER A 5 -1.22 -16.34 26.34
C SER A 5 -2.01 -16.32 25.01
N ALA A 6 -3.16 -17.01 24.94
CA ALA A 6 -4.02 -16.98 23.76
C ALA A 6 -4.62 -15.59 23.51
N CYS A 7 -5.05 -14.89 24.57
CA CYS A 7 -5.57 -13.53 24.46
C CYS A 7 -4.50 -12.53 23.96
N ILE A 8 -3.26 -12.66 24.41
CA ILE A 8 -2.15 -11.81 23.96
C ILE A 8 -1.86 -12.04 22.48
N LEU A 9 -1.80 -13.30 22.03
CA LEU A 9 -1.60 -13.62 20.62
C LEU A 9 -2.73 -13.07 19.74
N LEU A 10 -3.98 -13.21 20.19
CA LEU A 10 -5.14 -12.68 19.46
C LEU A 10 -5.07 -11.15 19.37
N ALA A 11 -4.72 -10.47 20.46
CA ALA A 11 -4.56 -9.03 20.49
C ALA A 11 -3.46 -8.56 19.52
N VAL A 12 -2.31 -9.25 19.47
CA VAL A 12 -1.22 -8.94 18.54
C VAL A 12 -1.67 -9.12 17.09
N LEU A 13 -2.39 -10.20 16.77
CA LEU A 13 -2.92 -10.45 15.43
C LEU A 13 -3.91 -9.38 15.00
N LEU A 14 -4.83 -8.99 15.88
CA LEU A 14 -5.81 -7.94 15.62
C LEU A 14 -5.13 -6.60 15.37
N CYS A 15 -4.18 -6.19 16.23
CA CYS A 15 -3.42 -4.97 16.03
C CYS A 15 -2.65 -4.99 14.69
N SER A 16 -2.03 -6.11 14.35
CA SER A 16 -1.31 -6.25 13.08
C SER A 16 -2.23 -6.08 11.86
N ALA A 17 -3.44 -6.65 11.93
CA ALA A 17 -4.44 -6.52 10.87
C ALA A 17 -4.94 -5.08 10.71
N VAL A 18 -5.19 -4.37 11.82
CA VAL A 18 -5.60 -2.96 11.80
C VAL A 18 -4.53 -2.10 11.17
N VAL A 19 -3.27 -2.25 11.59
CA VAL A 19 -2.15 -1.49 11.02
C VAL A 19 -2.00 -1.76 9.51
N ALA A 20 -2.14 -3.02 9.09
CA ALA A 20 -2.12 -3.36 7.67
C ALA A 20 -3.27 -2.71 6.87
N ALA A 21 -4.47 -2.67 7.45
CA ALA A 21 -5.64 -2.03 6.83
C ALA A 21 -5.48 -0.50 6.73
N GLU A 22 -4.92 0.15 7.75
CA GLU A 22 -4.64 1.59 7.73
C GLU A 22 -3.57 1.97 6.69
N VAL A 23 -2.50 1.18 6.59
CA VAL A 23 -1.45 1.36 5.56
C VAL A 23 -2.04 1.19 4.15
N TYR A 24 -2.89 0.19 3.96
CA TYR A 24 -3.61 0.00 2.69
C TYR A 24 -4.49 1.21 2.35
N ALA A 25 -5.35 1.63 3.29
CA ALA A 25 -6.29 2.73 3.07
C ALA A 25 -5.58 4.05 2.77
N SER A 26 -4.57 4.40 3.56
CA SER A 26 -3.79 5.64 3.39
C SER A 26 -3.03 5.66 2.06
N THR A 27 -2.46 4.54 1.65
CA THR A 27 -1.73 4.48 0.37
C THR A 27 -2.69 4.52 -0.82
N CYS A 28 -3.84 3.86 -0.73
CA CYS A 28 -4.86 3.98 -1.76
C CYS A 28 -5.48 5.38 -1.84
N GLN A 29 -5.57 6.11 -0.73
CA GLN A 29 -5.94 7.53 -0.77
C GLN A 29 -4.89 8.36 -1.53
N LYS A 30 -3.59 8.08 -1.35
CA LYS A 30 -2.53 8.72 -2.15
C LYS A 30 -2.68 8.39 -3.64
N CYS A 31 -2.90 7.11 -4.00
CA CYS A 31 -3.18 6.73 -5.38
C CYS A 31 -4.39 7.50 -5.96
N LYS A 32 -5.48 7.63 -5.20
CA LYS A 32 -6.65 8.39 -5.65
C LYS A 32 -6.36 9.88 -5.81
N SER A 33 -5.51 10.45 -4.96
CA SER A 33 -5.11 11.86 -5.07
C SER A 33 -4.33 12.18 -6.34
N ILE A 34 -3.62 11.19 -6.91
CA ILE A 34 -2.92 11.29 -8.20
C ILE A 34 -3.79 10.82 -9.40
N GLY A 35 -5.09 10.62 -9.16
CA GLY A 35 -6.06 10.27 -10.19
C GLY A 35 -6.15 8.78 -10.54
N ALA A 36 -5.64 7.88 -9.70
CA ALA A 36 -5.77 6.44 -9.95
C ALA A 36 -7.24 5.99 -9.93
N SER A 37 -7.65 5.23 -10.94
CA SER A 37 -8.96 4.57 -10.97
C SER A 37 -8.97 3.31 -10.09
N PHE A 38 -7.80 2.69 -9.90
CA PHE A 38 -7.64 1.50 -9.09
C PHE A 38 -6.37 1.58 -8.22
N CYS A 39 -6.48 1.05 -7.01
CA CYS A 39 -5.36 0.85 -6.10
C CYS A 39 -5.33 -0.62 -5.65
N GLY A 40 -4.19 -1.28 -5.86
CA GLY A 40 -4.00 -2.67 -5.46
C GLY A 40 -2.66 -2.88 -4.77
N SER A 41 -2.58 -3.87 -3.89
CA SER A 41 -1.29 -4.30 -3.35
C SER A 41 -0.42 -4.82 -4.49
N GLY A 42 0.78 -4.27 -4.63
CA GLY A 42 1.79 -4.80 -5.53
C GLY A 42 2.31 -6.16 -5.04
N THR A 43 3.17 -6.77 -5.85
CA THR A 43 3.80 -8.03 -5.48
C THR A 43 4.96 -7.79 -4.51
N LEU A 44 5.45 -8.87 -3.90
CA LEU A 44 6.68 -8.84 -3.09
C LEU A 44 7.90 -8.25 -3.83
N ARG A 45 7.92 -8.30 -5.17
CA ARG A 45 9.00 -7.75 -5.99
C ARG A 45 8.87 -6.24 -6.18
N THR A 46 7.66 -5.74 -6.39
CA THR A 46 7.41 -4.33 -6.64
C THR A 46 7.43 -3.50 -5.35
N LYS A 47 7.15 -4.12 -4.19
CA LYS A 47 7.23 -3.50 -2.85
C LYS A 47 6.52 -2.13 -2.83
N GLY A 48 5.20 -2.14 -2.95
CA GLY A 48 4.36 -0.94 -2.95
C GLY A 48 2.94 -1.26 -3.42
N PHE A 49 2.13 -0.23 -3.59
CA PHE A 49 0.76 -0.26 -4.08
C PHE A 49 0.70 0.19 -5.52
N LEU A 50 0.17 -0.66 -6.39
CA LEU A 50 -0.07 -0.31 -7.79
C LEU A 50 -1.19 0.74 -7.86
N CYS A 51 -0.85 1.94 -8.33
CA CYS A 51 -1.81 2.99 -8.65
C CYS A 51 -2.15 2.93 -10.14
N GLN A 52 -3.10 2.07 -10.52
CA GLN A 52 -3.43 1.86 -11.93
C GLN A 52 -4.37 2.95 -12.46
N GLY A 53 -4.15 3.35 -13.71
CA GLY A 53 -4.97 4.37 -14.38
C GLY A 53 -4.79 5.77 -13.82
N GLN A 54 -3.72 6.00 -13.05
CA GLN A 54 -3.42 7.31 -12.49
C GLN A 54 -3.03 8.31 -13.59
N THR A 55 -3.39 9.58 -13.41
CA THR A 55 -3.31 10.61 -14.46
C THR A 55 -2.25 11.67 -14.18
N ALA A 56 -1.80 11.78 -12.93
CA ALA A 56 -0.87 12.82 -12.51
C ALA A 56 0.60 12.45 -12.77
N ILE A 57 0.97 11.18 -12.61
CA ILE A 57 2.31 10.66 -12.89
C ILE A 57 2.34 10.28 -14.37
N ARG A 58 3.18 10.94 -15.17
CA ARG A 58 3.26 10.68 -16.62
C ARG A 58 4.57 9.99 -17.00
N SER A 59 5.47 9.86 -16.03
CA SER A 59 6.79 9.29 -16.22
C SER A 59 7.27 8.57 -14.95
N CYS A 60 8.31 7.73 -15.11
CA CYS A 60 8.99 7.14 -13.95
C CYS A 60 9.65 8.18 -13.04
N ASP A 61 10.04 9.34 -13.57
CA ASP A 61 10.63 10.43 -12.77
C ASP A 61 9.58 11.08 -11.87
N ASP A 62 8.38 11.32 -12.40
CA ASP A 62 7.25 11.79 -11.58
C ASP A 62 6.95 10.77 -10.47
N CYS A 63 6.99 9.48 -10.79
CA CYS A 63 6.75 8.41 -9.82
C CYS A 63 7.76 8.46 -8.67
N ARG A 64 9.05 8.63 -9.01
CA ARG A 64 10.12 8.79 -8.02
C ARG A 64 9.98 10.08 -7.20
N ALA A 65 9.51 11.18 -7.80
CA ALA A 65 9.26 12.43 -7.09
C ALA A 65 8.15 12.28 -6.03
N HIS A 66 7.18 11.39 -6.27
CA HIS A 66 6.16 10.99 -5.30
C HIS A 66 6.61 9.88 -4.34
N GLN A 67 7.92 9.60 -4.25
CA GLN A 67 8.53 8.53 -3.45
C GLN A 67 8.07 7.12 -3.86
N GLY A 68 7.48 6.99 -5.05
CA GLY A 68 7.08 5.74 -5.64
C GLY A 68 8.21 5.03 -6.37
N ARG A 69 7.93 3.79 -6.75
CA ARG A 69 8.82 2.91 -7.48
C ARG A 69 8.25 2.64 -8.87
N CYS A 70 9.02 2.95 -9.90
CA CYS A 70 8.63 2.66 -11.27
C CYS A 70 9.08 1.26 -11.67
N VAL A 71 8.18 0.45 -12.23
CA VAL A 71 8.50 -0.85 -12.82
C VAL A 71 7.90 -0.90 -14.22
N SER A 72 8.78 -0.93 -15.23
CA SER A 72 8.41 -0.80 -16.64
C SER A 72 7.63 0.48 -16.93
N SER A 73 6.30 0.41 -16.94
CA SER A 73 5.37 1.53 -17.19
C SER A 73 4.45 1.85 -16.00
N ASP A 74 4.51 1.04 -14.94
CA ASP A 74 3.63 1.15 -13.79
C ASP A 74 4.33 1.85 -12.62
N CYS A 75 3.59 2.72 -11.94
CA CYS A 75 4.04 3.37 -10.71
C CYS A 75 3.44 2.67 -9.48
N TYR A 76 4.32 2.31 -8.55
CA TYR A 76 3.98 1.71 -7.26
C TYR A 76 4.27 2.71 -6.13
N LEU A 77 3.27 3.16 -5.38
CA LEU A 77 3.45 4.05 -4.22
C LEU A 77 3.66 3.30 -2.90
#